data_AF-A0A016UED0-F1
#
_entry.id   AF-A0A016UED0-F1
#
_cell.length_a   1.000
_cell.length_b   1.000
_cell.length_c   1.000
_cell.angle_alpha   90.00
_cell.angle_beta   90.00
_cell.angle_gamma   90.00
#
_symmetry.space_group_name_H-M   'P 1'
#
loop_
_entity.id
_entity.type
_entity.pdbx_description
1 polymer ?
#
loop_
_entity_poly.entity_id
_entity_poly.type
_entity_poly.pdbx_seq_one_letter_code
_entity_poly.pdbx_strand_id
1 'polypeptide(L)'
;MSRRRDRNILVDTKVIFSDHVAAQHRLLVMDLKISRPKKARLRKDTQRIKWWKLKEQKDEALPALLSCLTSSTECTVEEQWKATVNAQKDSTTGVLGRTSPGKTKIENATWWWNEEEQAAFARKKTEYKRWM
;
A
#
# COMPACT_ATOMS: atom_id res chain seq x y z
N MET A 1 -0.43 39.00 1.90
CA MET A 1 -1.64 38.90 2.76
C MET A 1 -2.19 37.49 2.69
N SER A 2 -2.38 36.82 3.82
CA SER A 2 -3.03 35.50 3.85
C SER A 2 -4.52 35.62 3.48
N ARG A 3 -5.04 34.67 2.69
CA ARG A 3 -6.45 34.65 2.26
C ARG A 3 -7.35 34.43 3.47
N ARG A 4 -8.51 35.11 3.56
CA ARG A 4 -9.42 34.99 4.72
C ARG A 4 -9.81 33.54 5.06
N ARG A 5 -9.96 32.70 4.03
CA ARG A 5 -10.31 31.27 4.17
C ARG A 5 -9.24 30.44 4.91
N ASP A 6 -7.98 30.88 4.86
CA ASP A 6 -6.85 30.12 5.40
C ASP A 6 -6.43 30.61 6.80
N ARG A 7 -7.17 31.56 7.40
CA ARG A 7 -6.90 32.03 8.77
C ARG A 7 -7.20 30.98 9.83
N ASN A 8 -8.05 30.01 9.55
CA ASN A 8 -8.45 28.99 10.52
C ASN A 8 -7.34 27.95 10.79
N ILE A 9 -6.34 27.85 9.90
CA ILE A 9 -5.17 26.97 10.10
C ILE A 9 -3.99 27.71 10.74
N LEU A 10 -4.07 29.03 10.91
CA LEU A 10 -3.03 29.85 11.50
C LEU A 10 -3.07 29.74 13.03
N VAL A 11 -1.92 29.44 13.64
CA VAL A 11 -1.76 29.36 15.10
C VAL A 11 -1.11 30.62 15.64
N ASP A 12 0.02 31.01 15.08
CA ASP A 12 0.77 32.19 15.49
C ASP A 12 1.47 32.83 14.28
N THR A 13 1.69 34.14 14.37
CA THR A 13 2.46 34.89 13.36
C THR A 13 3.32 35.93 14.04
N LYS A 14 4.62 35.88 13.82
CA LYS A 14 5.58 36.82 14.39
C LYS A 14 6.42 37.43 13.29
N VAL A 15 6.62 38.74 13.35
CA VAL A 15 7.56 39.46 12.49
C VAL A 15 8.84 39.65 13.28
N ILE A 16 9.95 39.13 12.75
CA ILE A 16 11.26 39.30 13.36
C ILE A 16 11.82 40.64 12.85
N PHE A 17 12.05 41.55 13.79
CA PHE A 17 12.73 42.81 13.52
C PHE A 17 14.23 42.53 13.43
N SER A 18 14.85 42.87 12.30
CA SER A 18 16.31 42.95 12.19
C SER A 18 16.75 44.38 12.45
N ASP A 19 17.87 44.57 13.16
CA ASP A 19 18.45 45.89 13.47
C ASP A 19 18.87 46.70 12.23
N HIS A 20 18.88 46.08 11.04
CA HIS A 20 19.20 46.75 9.79
C HIS A 20 18.04 47.63 9.30
N VAL A 21 18.14 48.93 9.58
CA VAL A 21 17.19 50.00 9.22
C VAL A 21 16.89 50.06 7.70
N ALA A 22 17.76 49.50 6.85
CA ALA A 22 17.65 49.57 5.39
C ALA A 22 16.92 48.40 4.72
N ALA A 23 16.53 47.34 5.45
CA ALA A 23 15.84 46.21 4.83
C ALA A 23 14.36 46.54 4.54
N GLN A 24 14.00 46.69 3.27
CA GLN A 24 12.61 46.93 2.82
C GLN A 24 11.67 45.77 3.20
N HIS A 25 12.18 44.55 3.33
CA HIS A 25 11.41 43.37 3.67
C HIS A 25 11.79 42.85 5.06
N ARG A 26 10.78 42.55 5.88
CA ARG A 26 10.94 41.96 7.22
C ARG A 26 10.62 40.47 7.18
N LEU A 27 11.34 39.68 7.97
CA LEU A 27 11.10 38.26 8.07
C LEU A 27 9.82 38.00 8.88
N LEU A 28 8.91 37.20 8.31
CA LEU A 28 7.69 36.76 8.97
C LEU A 28 7.76 35.25 9.19
N VAL A 29 7.63 34.84 10.45
CA VAL A 29 7.54 33.44 10.87
C VAL A 29 6.10 33.14 11.24
N MET A 30 5.60 32.00 10.78
CA MET A 30 4.20 31.63 10.91
C MET A 30 4.04 30.17 11.29
N ASP A 31 3.28 29.91 12.36
CA ASP A 31 2.94 28.57 12.81
C ASP A 31 1.56 28.18 12.26
N LEU A 32 1.48 27.03 11.60
CA LEU A 32 0.25 26.52 10.97
C LEU A 32 -0.14 25.15 11.52
N LYS A 33 -1.41 24.97 11.87
CA LYS A 33 -2.01 23.69 12.28
C LYS A 33 -2.74 23.05 11.10
N ILE A 34 -2.00 22.26 10.32
CA ILE A 34 -2.55 21.52 9.19
C ILE A 34 -2.98 20.13 9.67
N SER A 35 -4.28 19.92 9.87
CA SER A 35 -4.82 18.58 10.12
C SER A 35 -4.92 17.80 8.82
N ARG A 36 -4.27 16.63 8.73
CA ARG A 36 -4.48 15.70 7.62
C ARG A 36 -5.64 14.77 7.96
N PRO A 37 -6.78 14.83 7.24
CA PRO A 37 -7.86 13.88 7.48
C PRO A 37 -7.33 12.46 7.22
N LYS A 38 -7.43 11.59 8.23
CA LYS A 38 -7.13 10.16 8.06
C LYS A 38 -8.17 9.62 7.07
N LYS A 39 -7.77 9.34 5.83
CA LYS A 39 -8.63 8.61 4.89
C LYS A 39 -9.04 7.31 5.57
N ALA A 40 -10.34 7.14 5.81
CA ALA A 40 -10.88 5.86 6.23
C ALA A 40 -10.44 4.84 5.18
N ARG A 41 -9.60 3.88 5.57
CA ARG A 41 -9.22 2.79 4.66
C ARG A 41 -10.50 2.00 4.45
N LEU A 42 -11.15 2.21 3.31
CA LEU A 42 -12.29 1.40 2.89
C LEU A 42 -11.85 -0.05 3.01
N ARG A 43 -12.50 -0.82 3.88
CA ARG A 43 -12.22 -2.26 4.02
C ARG A 43 -12.61 -2.87 2.67
N LYS A 44 -11.63 -3.23 1.86
CA LYS A 44 -11.87 -3.95 0.62
C LYS A 44 -12.28 -5.35 1.03
N ASP A 45 -13.59 -5.60 1.02
CA ASP A 45 -14.16 -6.95 1.17
C ASP A 45 -13.85 -7.83 -0.06
N THR A 46 -13.28 -7.23 -1.11
CA THR A 46 -12.88 -7.93 -2.32
C THR A 46 -11.71 -8.87 -2.04
N GLN A 47 -11.98 -10.17 -2.09
CA GLN A 47 -10.96 -11.22 -2.14
C GLN A 47 -10.05 -10.98 -3.35
N ARG A 48 -8.73 -10.97 -3.13
CA ARG A 48 -7.71 -10.79 -4.19
C ARG A 48 -6.94 -12.09 -4.35
N ILE A 49 -6.55 -12.39 -5.59
CA ILE A 49 -5.62 -13.48 -5.90
C ILE A 49 -4.24 -13.12 -5.32
N LYS A 50 -3.57 -14.09 -4.70
CA LYS A 50 -2.24 -13.89 -4.09
C LYS A 50 -1.11 -13.87 -5.12
N TRP A 51 -1.13 -12.90 -6.05
CA TRP A 51 -0.15 -12.78 -7.13
C TRP A 51 1.31 -12.76 -6.68
N TRP A 52 1.61 -12.33 -5.45
CA TRP A 52 2.97 -12.35 -4.91
C TRP A 52 3.53 -13.77 -4.73
N LYS A 53 2.69 -14.79 -4.57
CA LYS A 53 3.10 -16.20 -4.53
C LYS A 53 3.48 -16.76 -5.90
N LEU A 54 3.22 -16.03 -6.99
CA LEU A 54 3.53 -16.48 -8.34
C LEU A 54 5.03 -16.73 -8.54
N LYS A 55 5.90 -15.99 -7.83
CA LYS A 55 7.35 -16.20 -7.90
C LYS A 55 7.77 -17.55 -7.28
N GLU A 56 7.08 -17.98 -6.24
CA GLU A 56 7.37 -19.22 -5.50
C GLU A 56 6.72 -20.44 -6.17
N GLN A 57 5.51 -20.29 -6.71
CA GLN A 57 4.72 -21.37 -7.32
C GLN A 57 4.68 -21.29 -8.85
N LYS A 58 5.75 -20.76 -9.46
CA LYS A 58 5.80 -20.51 -10.90
C LYS A 58 5.62 -21.79 -11.72
N ASP A 59 6.25 -22.88 -11.28
CA ASP A 59 6.28 -24.15 -11.99
C ASP A 59 4.92 -24.85 -12.02
N GLU A 60 4.04 -24.55 -11.06
CA GLU A 60 2.66 -25.05 -11.02
C GLU A 60 1.68 -24.07 -11.68
N ALA A 61 1.89 -22.75 -11.47
CA ALA A 61 0.97 -21.72 -11.94
C ALA A 61 1.05 -21.48 -13.46
N LEU A 62 2.25 -21.55 -14.06
CA LEU A 62 2.41 -21.36 -15.50
C LEU A 62 1.73 -22.43 -16.37
N PRO A 63 1.92 -23.74 -16.13
CA PRO A 63 1.22 -24.76 -16.91
C PRO A 63 -0.30 -24.66 -16.73
N ALA A 64 -0.77 -24.35 -15.52
CA ALA A 64 -2.18 -24.15 -15.22
C ALA A 64 -2.79 -22.92 -15.93
N LEU A 65 -2.00 -21.88 -16.19
CA LEU A 65 -2.41 -20.71 -16.99
C LEU A 65 -2.46 -21.02 -18.48
N LEU A 66 -1.48 -21.79 -18.98
CA LEU A 66 -1.36 -22.14 -20.39
C LEU A 66 -2.43 -23.16 -20.80
N SER A 67 -2.82 -24.08 -19.92
CA SER A 67 -3.88 -25.06 -20.21
C SER A 67 -5.26 -24.41 -20.43
N CYS A 68 -5.47 -23.19 -19.94
CA CYS A 68 -6.73 -22.45 -20.13
C CYS A 68 -6.81 -21.70 -21.46
N LEU A 69 -5.73 -21.65 -22.25
CA LEU A 69 -5.70 -20.99 -23.56
C LEU A 69 -6.30 -21.90 -24.65
N THR A 70 -7.55 -22.33 -24.47
CA THR A 70 -8.27 -23.09 -25.48
C THR A 70 -9.19 -22.17 -26.27
N SER A 71 -8.98 -22.10 -27.58
CA SER A 71 -9.84 -21.33 -28.48
C SER A 71 -11.06 -22.16 -28.87
N SER A 72 -12.27 -21.70 -28.49
CA SER A 72 -13.52 -22.25 -29.02
C SER A 72 -13.96 -21.42 -30.22
N THR A 73 -14.26 -22.09 -31.33
CA THR A 73 -14.71 -21.46 -32.59
C THR A 73 -16.19 -21.07 -32.61
N GLU A 74 -16.94 -21.39 -31.56
CA GLU A 74 -18.42 -21.32 -31.58
C GLU A 74 -19.02 -20.09 -30.88
N CYS A 75 -18.20 -19.25 -30.25
CA CYS A 75 -18.67 -18.08 -29.50
C CYS A 75 -18.18 -16.76 -30.12
N THR A 76 -18.82 -15.66 -29.72
CA THR A 76 -18.31 -14.33 -30.08
C THR A 76 -16.93 -14.09 -29.44
N VAL A 77 -16.10 -13.28 -30.09
CA VAL A 77 -14.74 -12.96 -29.62
C VAL A 77 -14.74 -12.43 -28.18
N GLU A 78 -15.74 -11.63 -27.81
CA GLU A 78 -15.88 -11.04 -26.46
C GLU A 78 -16.24 -12.11 -25.41
N GLU A 79 -17.14 -13.02 -25.74
CA GLU A 79 -17.51 -14.14 -24.85
C GLU A 79 -16.34 -15.11 -24.67
N GLN A 80 -15.63 -15.40 -25.77
CA GLN A 80 -14.44 -16.22 -25.75
C GLN A 80 -13.34 -15.58 -24.90
N TRP A 81 -13.07 -14.28 -25.07
CA TRP A 81 -12.10 -13.56 -24.25
C TRP A 81 -12.47 -13.61 -22.76
N LYS A 82 -13.73 -13.34 -22.42
CA LYS A 82 -14.21 -13.41 -21.02
C LYS A 82 -14.07 -14.81 -20.44
N ALA A 83 -14.40 -15.84 -21.19
CA ALA A 83 -14.28 -17.24 -20.76
C ALA A 83 -12.81 -17.60 -20.47
N THR A 84 -11.90 -17.27 -21.38
CA THR A 84 -10.46 -17.53 -21.21
C THR A 84 -9.88 -16.79 -20.01
N VAL A 85 -10.22 -15.51 -19.85
CA VAL A 85 -9.75 -14.69 -18.72
C VAL A 85 -10.29 -15.22 -17.38
N ASN A 86 -11.55 -15.68 -17.34
CA ASN A 86 -12.12 -16.26 -16.13
C ASN A 86 -11.49 -17.61 -15.81
N ALA A 87 -11.31 -18.49 -16.79
CA ALA A 87 -10.62 -19.77 -16.63
C ALA A 87 -9.18 -19.58 -16.09
N GLN A 88 -8.44 -18.62 -16.64
CA GLN A 88 -7.11 -18.27 -16.14
C GLN A 88 -7.14 -17.77 -14.69
N LYS A 89 -8.09 -16.89 -14.36
CA LYS A 89 -8.24 -16.39 -12.98
C LYS A 89 -8.58 -17.51 -12.01
N ASP A 90 -9.44 -18.44 -12.39
CA ASP A 90 -9.89 -19.54 -11.53
C ASP A 90 -8.77 -20.57 -11.33
N SER A 91 -8.08 -20.95 -12.41
CA SER A 91 -6.89 -21.80 -12.38
C SER A 91 -5.81 -21.22 -11.47
N THR A 92 -5.49 -19.94 -11.66
CA THR A 92 -4.51 -19.22 -10.82
C THR A 92 -4.99 -19.08 -9.37
N THR A 93 -6.29 -18.91 -9.16
CA THR A 93 -6.89 -18.86 -7.82
C THR A 93 -6.76 -20.20 -7.11
N GLY A 94 -6.86 -21.32 -7.83
CA GLY A 94 -6.63 -22.66 -7.29
C GLY A 94 -5.20 -22.86 -6.80
N VAL A 95 -4.21 -22.42 -7.59
CA VAL A 95 -2.78 -22.57 -7.24
C VAL A 95 -2.34 -21.56 -6.18
N LEU A 96 -2.56 -20.26 -6.40
CA LEU A 96 -2.05 -19.19 -5.53
C LEU A 96 -2.95 -18.92 -4.31
N GLY A 97 -4.23 -19.29 -4.39
CA GLY A 97 -5.24 -18.99 -3.37
C GLY A 97 -5.74 -17.53 -3.36
N ARG A 98 -6.77 -17.30 -2.55
CA ARG A 98 -7.38 -15.98 -2.30
C ARG A 98 -7.03 -15.41 -0.92
N THR A 99 -7.02 -14.09 -0.80
CA THR A 99 -6.93 -13.41 0.49
C THR A 99 -8.22 -13.55 1.29
N SER A 100 -8.11 -13.73 2.61
CA SER A 100 -9.25 -13.71 3.51
C SER A 100 -9.94 -12.32 3.49
N PRO A 101 -11.28 -12.27 3.44
CA PRO A 101 -12.03 -11.03 3.51
C PRO A 101 -11.78 -10.31 4.86
N GLY A 102 -11.84 -8.99 4.86
CA GLY A 102 -11.74 -8.17 6.09
C GLY A 102 -10.32 -7.85 6.59
N LYS A 103 -9.24 -8.44 6.05
CA LYS A 103 -7.86 -8.06 6.41
C LYS A 103 -7.40 -6.82 5.64
N THR A 104 -7.15 -5.72 6.34
CA THR A 104 -6.67 -4.43 5.75
C THR A 104 -5.20 -4.48 5.35
N LYS A 105 -4.44 -5.41 5.92
CA LYS A 105 -3.00 -5.56 5.71
C LYS A 105 -2.80 -6.94 5.12
N ILE A 106 -2.35 -6.98 3.86
CA ILE A 106 -1.73 -8.20 3.33
C ILE A 106 -0.50 -8.39 4.22
N GLU A 107 -0.43 -9.52 4.92
CA GLU A 107 0.80 -9.98 5.57
C GLU A 107 1.81 -10.28 4.46
N ASN A 108 2.36 -9.22 3.89
CA ASN A 108 3.64 -9.30 3.26
C ASN A 108 4.57 -9.65 4.42
N ALA A 109 5.03 -10.90 4.48
CA ALA A 109 6.36 -11.13 5.01
C ALA A 109 7.23 -10.09 4.30
N THR A 110 7.69 -9.09 5.05
CA THR A 110 8.38 -7.92 4.50
C THR A 110 9.52 -8.50 3.66
N TRP A 111 9.49 -8.29 2.35
CA TRP A 111 10.37 -9.00 1.39
C TRP A 111 11.88 -8.78 1.63
N TRP A 112 12.21 -7.90 2.58
CA TRP A 112 13.54 -7.51 3.01
C TRP A 112 13.99 -8.18 4.31
N TRP A 113 13.11 -8.90 5.02
CA TRP A 113 13.45 -9.56 6.28
C TRP A 113 13.50 -11.07 6.12
N ASN A 114 14.71 -11.60 5.98
CA ASN A 114 14.98 -13.04 6.03
C ASN A 114 14.66 -13.61 7.43
N GLU A 115 14.47 -14.92 7.54
CA GLU A 115 14.20 -15.60 8.82
C GLU A 115 15.27 -15.28 9.88
N GLU A 116 16.53 -15.17 9.45
CA GLU A 116 17.66 -14.80 10.30
C GLU A 116 17.50 -13.40 10.91
N GLU A 117 17.05 -12.43 10.12
CA GLU A 117 16.84 -11.07 10.60
C GLU A 117 15.62 -10.98 11.53
N GLN A 118 14.58 -11.76 11.25
CA GLN A 118 13.43 -11.88 12.16
C GLN A 118 13.84 -12.51 13.50
N ALA A 119 14.68 -13.55 13.47
CA ALA A 119 15.24 -14.18 14.68
C ALA A 119 16.11 -13.18 15.46
N ALA A 120 16.93 -12.38 14.78
CA ALA A 120 17.74 -11.34 15.39
C ALA A 120 16.88 -10.26 16.09
N PHE A 121 15.78 -9.81 15.47
CA PHE A 121 14.84 -8.89 16.12
C PHE A 121 14.10 -9.52 17.30
N ALA A 122 13.70 -10.78 17.19
CA ALA A 122 13.08 -11.51 18.28
C ALA A 122 14.03 -11.59 19.48
N ARG A 123 15.30 -11.96 19.23
CA ARG A 123 16.34 -12.02 20.26
C ARG A 123 16.59 -10.65 20.91
N LYS A 124 16.71 -9.60 20.11
CA LYS A 124 16.86 -8.23 20.61
C LYS A 124 15.69 -7.80 21.50
N LYS A 125 14.46 -8.15 21.13
CA LYS A 125 13.26 -7.86 21.95
C LYS A 125 13.26 -8.65 23.25
N THR A 126 13.66 -9.93 23.22
CA THR A 126 13.73 -10.75 24.45
C THR A 126 14.80 -10.25 25.41
N GLU A 127 15.96 -9.83 24.89
CA GLU A 127 17.05 -9.25 25.70
C GLU A 127 16.63 -7.89 26.29
N TYR A 128 15.99 -7.02 25.51
CA TYR A 128 15.48 -5.75 26.00
C TYR A 128 14.43 -5.92 27.11
N LYS A 129 13.53 -6.91 26.98
CA LYS A 129 12.55 -7.25 28.03
C LYS A 129 13.19 -7.81 29.30
N ARG A 130 14.36 -8.42 29.20
CA ARG A 130 15.11 -8.94 30.34
C ARG A 130 15.93 -7.85 31.05
N TRP A 131 16.22 -6.76 30.33
CA TRP A 131 16.93 -5.59 30.85
C TRP A 131 16.01 -4.59 31.57
N MET A 132 14.73 -4.53 31.19
CA MET A 132 13.67 -3.91 32.01
C MET A 132 13.26 -4.82 33.16
#